data_AF-A0A642C1E8-F1
#
_entry.id   AF-A0A642C1E8-F1
#
_cell.length_a   1.000
_cell.length_b   1.000
_cell.length_c   1.000
_cell.angle_alpha   90.00
_cell.angle_beta   90.00
_cell.angle_gamma   90.00
#
_symmetry.space_group_name_H-M   'P 1'
#
loop_
_entity.id
_entity.type
_entity.pdbx_description
1 polymer ?
#
loop_
_entity_poly.entity_id
_entity_poly.type
_entity_poly.pdbx_seq_one_letter_code
_entity_poly.pdbx_strand_id
1 'polypeptide(L)' 'PELKRIMGFPENYVLIGTQADQKKFIGNAVEVTMARVLCEAVSKKLRELRKVAA' A
#
# COMPACT_ATOMS: atom_id res chain seq x y z
N PRO A 1 3.38 -12.59 -11.67
CA PRO A 1 1.92 -12.39 -11.45
C PRO A 1 1.50 -12.63 -10.00
N GLU A 2 1.91 -13.75 -9.41
CA GLU A 2 1.57 -14.15 -8.03
C GLU A 2 2.13 -13.19 -6.97
N LEU A 3 3.41 -12.76 -7.12
CA LEU A 3 4.05 -11.84 -6.18
C LEU A 3 3.27 -10.52 -5.99
N LYS A 4 2.65 -10.00 -7.05
CA LYS A 4 1.79 -8.80 -6.96
C LYS A 4 0.56 -9.06 -6.10
N ARG A 5 -0.09 -10.21 -6.27
CA ARG A 5 -1.29 -10.59 -5.50
C ARG A 5 -0.98 -10.81 -4.03
N ILE A 6 0.14 -11.49 -3.73
CA ILE A 6 0.60 -11.71 -2.35
C ILE A 6 0.87 -10.39 -1.63
N MET A 7 1.45 -9.42 -2.34
CA MET A 7 1.72 -8.08 -1.81
C MET A 7 0.48 -7.17 -1.77
N GLY A 8 -0.70 -7.68 -2.10
CA GLY A 8 -1.96 -6.92 -2.04
C GLY A 8 -2.17 -5.92 -3.17
N PHE A 9 -1.37 -5.97 -4.24
CA PHE A 9 -1.58 -5.07 -5.39
C PHE A 9 -2.90 -5.39 -6.10
N PRO A 10 -3.65 -4.38 -6.54
CA PRO A 10 -4.87 -4.56 -7.34
C PRO A 10 -4.61 -5.34 -8.64
N GLU A 11 -5.62 -6.04 -9.15
CA GLU A 11 -5.50 -6.83 -10.38
C GLU A 11 -5.17 -5.97 -11.61
N ASN A 12 -5.71 -4.76 -11.66
CA ASN A 12 -5.44 -3.79 -12.72
C ASN A 12 -4.13 -3.01 -12.54
N TYR A 13 -3.30 -3.35 -11.55
CA TYR A 13 -2.03 -2.68 -11.32
C TYR A 13 -0.95 -3.18 -12.29
N VAL A 14 -0.47 -2.28 -13.15
CA VAL A 14 0.54 -2.56 -14.18
C VAL A 14 1.91 -2.07 -13.73
N LEU A 15 2.88 -2.99 -13.68
CA LEU A 15 4.29 -2.64 -13.49
C LEU A 15 4.97 -2.57 -14.84
N ILE A 16 5.65 -1.45 -15.10
CA ILE A 16 6.40 -1.21 -16.34
C ILE A 16 7.89 -1.45 -16.06
N GLY A 17 8.58 -2.08 -17.01
CA GLY A 17 10.02 -2.39 -16.91
C GLY A 17 10.33 -3.87 -17.06
N THR A 18 11.61 -4.23 -16.89
CA THR A 18 12.07 -5.61 -17.04
C THR A 18 11.52 -6.51 -15.93
N GLN A 19 11.52 -7.84 -16.14
CA GLN A 19 11.09 -8.77 -15.09
C GLN A 19 11.93 -8.66 -13.80
N ALA A 20 13.23 -8.35 -13.94
CA ALA A 20 14.12 -8.15 -12.80
C ALA A 20 13.72 -6.91 -11.99
N ASP A 21 13.44 -5.80 -12.67
CA ASP A 21 12.99 -4.56 -12.03
C ASP A 21 11.64 -4.75 -11.34
N GLN A 22 10.70 -5.43 -12.00
CA GLN A 22 9.39 -5.71 -11.40
C GLN A 22 9.51 -6.52 -10.12
N LYS A 23 10.36 -7.56 -10.08
CA LYS A 23 10.60 -8.35 -8.86
C LYS A 23 11.24 -7.50 -7.76
N LYS A 24 12.22 -6.67 -8.11
CA LYS A 24 12.86 -5.73 -7.18
C LYS A 24 11.86 -4.73 -6.59
N PHE A 25 10.99 -4.16 -7.42
CA PHE A 25 9.99 -3.19 -6.97
C PHE A 25 8.94 -3.83 -6.06
N ILE A 26 8.47 -5.03 -6.40
CA ILE A 26 7.52 -5.76 -5.55
C ILE A 26 8.18 -6.13 -4.22
N GLY A 27 9.41 -6.63 -4.23
CA GLY A 27 10.11 -7.06 -3.01
C GLY A 27 10.51 -5.93 -2.06
N ASN A 28 10.70 -4.71 -2.59
CA ASN A 28 11.01 -3.53 -1.79
C ASN A 28 9.76 -2.74 -1.35
N ALA A 29 8.59 -3.05 -1.91
CA ALA A 29 7.35 -2.38 -1.54
C ALA A 29 6.84 -2.87 -0.18
N VAL A 30 6.10 -2.00 0.51
CA VAL A 30 5.28 -2.42 1.66
C VAL A 30 4.05 -3.16 1.12
N GLU A 31 3.62 -4.20 1.82
CA GLU A 31 2.37 -4.91 1.52
C GLU A 31 1.19 -3.91 1.55
N VAL A 32 0.43 -3.88 0.44
CA VAL A 32 -0.53 -2.81 0.14
C VAL A 32 -1.71 -2.81 1.11
N THR A 33 -2.14 -3.99 1.58
CA THR A 33 -3.24 -4.10 2.55
C THR A 33 -2.85 -3.47 3.88
N MET A 34 -1.64 -3.75 4.37
CA MET A 34 -1.12 -3.20 5.61
C MET A 34 -0.93 -1.68 5.50
N ALA A 35 -0.39 -1.21 4.37
CA ALA A 35 -0.27 0.22 4.11
C ALA A 35 -1.65 0.93 4.15
N ARG A 36 -2.69 0.30 3.56
CA ARG A 36 -4.06 0.83 3.59
C ARG A 36 -4.59 0.94 5.02
N VAL A 37 -4.51 -0.15 5.80
CA VAL A 37 -5.05 -0.20 7.16
C VAL A 37 -4.34 0.82 8.08
N LEU A 38 -3.02 0.97 7.94
CA LEU A 38 -2.26 1.98 8.68
C LEU A 38 -2.73 3.40 8.33
N CYS A 39 -2.89 3.70 7.03
CA CYS A 39 -3.41 5.00 6.58
C CYS A 39 -4.81 5.29 7.11
N GLU A 40 -5.71 4.30 7.09
CA GLU A 40 -7.08 4.42 7.62
C GLU A 40 -7.07 4.71 9.13
N ALA A 41 -6.27 3.96 9.89
CA ALA A 41 -6.14 4.13 11.34
C ALA A 41 -5.57 5.51 11.71
N VAL A 42 -4.48 5.93 11.05
CA VAL A 42 -3.85 7.23 11.29
C VAL A 42 -4.81 8.37 10.91
N SER A 43 -5.47 8.28 9.76
CA SER A 43 -6.44 9.28 9.30
C SER A 43 -7.61 9.42 10.27
N LYS A 44 -8.16 8.30 10.77
CA LYS A 44 -9.21 8.30 11.79
C LYS A 44 -8.75 9.03 13.05
N LYS A 45 -7.57 8.70 13.57
CA LYS A 45 -7.06 9.31 14.80
C LYS A 45 -6.80 10.82 14.64
N LEU A 46 -6.23 11.22 13.51
CA LEU A 46 -6.00 12.63 13.19
C LEU A 46 -7.31 13.44 13.15
N ARG A 47 -8.38 12.87 12.59
CA ARG A 47 -9.70 13.51 12.55
C ARG A 47 -10.31 13.67 13.95
N GLU A 48 -10.16 12.67 14.81
CA GLU A 48 -10.61 12.76 16.22
C GLU A 48 -9.88 13.89 16.95
N LEU A 49 -8.55 13.94 16.85
CA LEU A 49 -7.74 14.98 17.50
C LEU A 49 -8.10 16.39 17.00
N ARG A 50 -8.38 16.55 15.70
CA ARG A 50 -8.81 17.83 15.13
C ARG A 50 -10.16 18.31 15.68
N LYS A 51 -11.11 17.41 15.94
CA LYS A 51 -12.42 17.78 16.52
C LYS A 51 -12.33 18.26 17.96
N VAL A 52 -11.35 17.78 18.73
CA VAL A 52 -11.14 18.17 20.12
C VAL A 52 -10.44 19.53 20.23
N ALA A 53 -9.67 19.90 19.21
CA ALA A 53 -8.93 21.17 19.16
C ALA A 53 -9.74 22.35 18.60
N ALA A 54 -10.96 22.12 18.10
CA ALA A 54 -11.87 23.11 17.54
C ALA A 54 -13.02 23.39 18.52
#